data_AF-A0A8T4UPA7-F1
#
_entry.id   AF-A0A8T4UPA7-F1
#
_cell.length_a   1.000
_cell.length_b   1.000
_cell.length_c   1.000
_cell.angle_alpha   90.00
_cell.angle_beta   90.00
_cell.angle_gamma   90.00
#
_symmetry.space_group_name_H-M   'P 1'
#
loop_
_entity.id
_entity.type
_entity.pdbx_description
1 polymer ?
#
loop_
_entity_poly.entity_id
_entity_poly.type
_entity_poly.pdbx_seq_one_letter_code
_entity_poly.pdbx_strand_id
1 'polypeptide(L)'
;MILAGVMLLVFSAAILFGGGFLSAERWESETSQVDEVSRVLRSEVDIALAAPDGYQRTFTLPATLGGAAYEILLEEQPDFTEIVVRFVNHSVQFEKTILVPSAVSGDISLDPSAGTATISIKKEGGAVTLS
;
A
#
# COMPACT_ATOMS: atom_id res chain seq x y z
N MET A 1 -4.42 48.83 -23.40
CA MET A 1 -3.28 47.87 -23.34
C MET A 1 -2.93 47.48 -21.90
N ILE A 2 -2.85 48.41 -20.93
CA ILE A 2 -2.49 48.10 -19.52
C ILE A 2 -3.49 47.15 -18.83
N LEU A 3 -4.80 47.37 -19.02
CA LEU A 3 -5.84 46.54 -18.38
C LEU A 3 -5.77 45.06 -18.79
N ALA A 4 -5.47 44.78 -20.06
CA ALA A 4 -5.33 43.42 -20.58
C ALA A 4 -4.12 42.70 -19.97
N GLY A 5 -3.01 43.41 -19.73
CA GLY A 5 -1.82 42.84 -19.08
C GLY A 5 -2.07 42.50 -17.61
N VAL A 6 -2.81 43.34 -16.88
CA VAL A 6 -3.17 43.07 -15.48
C VAL A 6 -4.11 41.86 -15.37
N MET A 7 -5.11 41.75 -16.25
CA MET A 7 -6.01 40.59 -16.25
C MET A 7 -5.29 39.28 -16.59
N LEU A 8 -4.33 39.31 -17.51
CA LEU A 8 -3.50 38.15 -17.83
C LEU A 8 -2.65 37.72 -16.61
N LEU A 9 -2.06 38.66 -15.88
CA LEU A 9 -1.29 38.39 -14.67
C LEU A 9 -2.14 37.75 -13.56
N VAL A 10 -3.35 38.26 -13.34
CA VAL A 10 -4.28 37.69 -12.34
C VAL A 10 -4.70 36.28 -12.73
N PHE A 11 -4.97 36.04 -14.02
CA PHE A 11 -5.31 34.72 -14.53
C PHE A 11 -4.15 33.72 -14.40
N SER A 12 -2.92 34.12 -14.74
CA SER A 12 -1.73 33.29 -14.57
C SER A 12 -1.46 32.98 -13.09
N ALA A 13 -1.65 33.94 -12.19
CA ALA A 13 -1.54 33.71 -10.75
C ALA A 13 -2.60 32.71 -10.25
N ALA A 14 -3.85 32.84 -10.70
CA ALA A 14 -4.92 31.93 -10.32
C ALA A 14 -4.66 30.48 -10.79
N ILE A 15 -4.07 30.29 -11.97
CA ILE A 15 -3.68 28.95 -12.45
C ILE A 15 -2.54 28.38 -11.61
N LEU A 16 -1.52 29.18 -11.26
CA LEU A 16 -0.38 28.72 -10.45
C LEU A 16 -0.81 28.34 -9.03
N PHE A 17 -1.65 29.15 -8.38
CA PHE A 17 -2.14 28.86 -7.03
C PHE A 17 -3.24 27.79 -7.01
N GLY A 18 -4.14 27.76 -8.01
CA GLY A 18 -5.20 26.76 -8.11
C GLY A 18 -4.69 25.39 -8.55
N GLY A 19 -3.69 25.34 -9.43
CA GLY A 19 -3.09 24.09 -9.90
C GLY A 19 -2.30 23.35 -8.81
N GLY A 20 -1.60 24.08 -7.94
CA GLY A 20 -0.87 23.48 -6.81
C GLY A 20 -1.75 22.80 -5.77
N PHE A 21 -2.96 23.33 -5.54
CA PHE A 21 -3.92 22.77 -4.58
C PHE A 21 -4.45 21.40 -5.02
N LEU A 22 -4.77 21.26 -6.31
CA LEU A 22 -5.25 20.00 -6.90
C LEU A 22 -4.20 18.88 -6.85
N SER A 23 -2.91 19.23 -6.95
CA SER A 23 -1.81 18.26 -6.85
C SER A 23 -1.56 17.80 -5.41
N ALA A 24 -1.67 18.69 -4.43
CA ALA A 24 -1.49 18.34 -3.01
C ALA A 24 -2.61 17.43 -2.49
N GLU A 25 -3.86 17.72 -2.88
CA GLU A 25 -5.03 16.96 -2.44
C GLU A 25 -5.05 15.53 -3.02
N ARG A 26 -4.56 15.36 -4.24
CA ARG A 26 -4.35 14.03 -4.83
C ARG A 26 -3.26 13.24 -4.10
N TRP A 27 -2.14 13.88 -3.78
CA TRP A 27 -1.05 13.24 -3.06
C TRP A 27 -1.50 12.73 -1.68
N GLU A 28 -2.20 13.57 -0.91
CA GLU A 28 -2.69 13.22 0.42
C GLU A 28 -3.73 12.09 0.37
N SER A 29 -4.64 12.14 -0.61
CA SER A 29 -5.64 11.08 -0.83
C SER A 29 -5.00 9.74 -1.25
N GLU A 30 -4.00 9.77 -2.13
CA GLU A 30 -3.30 8.56 -2.60
C GLU A 30 -2.46 7.92 -1.50
N THR A 31 -1.74 8.73 -0.72
CA THR A 31 -0.94 8.25 0.42
C THR A 31 -1.81 7.68 1.53
N SER A 32 -2.98 8.27 1.81
CA SER A 32 -3.93 7.74 2.79
C SER A 32 -4.44 6.35 2.42
N GLN A 33 -4.59 6.04 1.13
CA GLN A 33 -5.12 4.74 0.69
C GLN A 33 -4.11 3.60 0.84
N VAL A 34 -2.83 3.85 0.54
CA VAL A 34 -1.77 2.87 0.83
C VAL A 34 -1.55 2.73 2.34
N ASP A 35 -1.68 3.83 3.10
CA ASP A 35 -1.63 3.75 4.56
C ASP A 35 -2.71 2.81 5.11
N GLU A 36 -3.95 2.92 4.62
CA GLU A 36 -5.05 2.07 5.06
C GLU A 36 -4.81 0.60 4.71
N VAL A 37 -4.39 0.29 3.47
CA VAL A 37 -4.03 -1.09 3.08
C VAL A 37 -2.91 -1.64 3.95
N SER A 38 -1.86 -0.86 4.16
CA SER A 38 -0.74 -1.29 5.01
C SER A 38 -1.16 -1.52 6.46
N ARG A 39 -2.14 -0.76 6.96
CA ARG A 39 -2.70 -0.91 8.31
C ARG A 39 -3.51 -2.19 8.44
N VAL A 40 -4.32 -2.51 7.43
CA VAL A 40 -5.07 -3.78 7.37
C VAL A 40 -4.09 -4.96 7.32
N LEU A 41 -3.08 -4.91 6.43
CA LEU A 41 -2.01 -5.91 6.36
C LEU A 41 -1.33 -6.10 7.71
N ARG A 42 -0.91 -5.01 8.36
CA ARG A 42 -0.28 -5.07 9.68
C ARG A 42 -1.20 -5.70 10.73
N SER A 43 -2.48 -5.32 10.74
CA SER A 43 -3.45 -5.89 11.68
C SER A 43 -3.64 -7.39 11.46
N GLU A 44 -3.72 -7.85 10.21
CA GLU A 44 -3.85 -9.27 9.90
C GLU A 44 -2.58 -10.05 10.25
N VAL A 45 -1.39 -9.45 10.08
CA VAL A 45 -0.14 -10.04 10.56
C VAL A 45 -0.09 -10.10 12.09
N ASP A 46 -0.50 -9.05 12.79
CA ASP A 46 -0.53 -9.05 14.27
C ASP A 46 -1.47 -10.14 14.81
N ILE A 47 -2.62 -10.34 14.14
CA ILE A 47 -3.54 -11.45 14.44
C ILE A 47 -2.84 -12.79 14.18
N ALA A 48 -2.16 -12.94 13.03
CA ALA A 48 -1.43 -14.15 12.70
C ALA A 48 -0.33 -14.45 13.73
N LEU A 49 0.40 -13.44 14.20
CA LEU A 49 1.45 -13.57 15.23
C LEU A 49 0.88 -14.04 16.57
N ALA A 50 -0.26 -13.48 16.99
CA ALA A 50 -0.96 -13.85 18.22
C ALA A 50 -1.68 -15.22 18.13
N ALA A 51 -1.93 -15.71 16.92
CA ALA A 51 -2.60 -16.98 16.68
C ALA A 51 -1.67 -18.19 16.97
N PRO A 52 -2.23 -19.37 17.23
CA PRO A 52 -1.45 -20.60 17.37
C PRO A 52 -0.71 -20.97 16.08
N ASP A 53 0.34 -21.76 16.23
CA ASP A 53 1.14 -22.28 15.12
C ASP A 53 0.27 -23.03 14.10
N GLY A 54 0.53 -22.82 12.81
CA GLY A 54 -0.30 -23.36 11.73
C GLY A 54 -1.55 -22.53 11.40
N TYR A 55 -1.70 -21.33 12.00
CA TYR A 55 -2.72 -20.37 11.59
C TYR A 55 -2.55 -20.00 10.12
N GLN A 56 -3.62 -20.14 9.35
CA GLN A 56 -3.69 -19.70 7.97
C GLN A 56 -4.99 -18.92 7.78
N ARG A 57 -4.88 -17.73 7.19
CA ARG A 57 -6.05 -16.93 6.83
C ARG A 57 -5.87 -16.30 5.46
N THR A 58 -6.94 -16.39 4.68
CA THR A 58 -7.07 -15.72 3.40
C THR A 58 -8.00 -14.53 3.56
N PHE A 59 -7.59 -13.37 3.08
CA PHE A 59 -8.42 -12.18 3.00
C PHE A 59 -8.25 -11.49 1.66
N THR A 60 -9.22 -10.65 1.31
CA THR A 60 -9.24 -9.93 0.05
C THR A 60 -8.97 -8.45 0.28
N LEU A 61 -8.15 -7.88 -0.59
CA LEU A 61 -7.94 -6.45 -0.73
C LEU A 61 -8.47 -5.99 -2.08
N PRO A 62 -8.83 -4.71 -2.24
CA PRO A 62 -9.19 -4.17 -3.55
C PRO A 62 -8.00 -4.34 -4.52
N ALA A 63 -8.24 -4.65 -5.80
CA ALA A 63 -7.16 -4.78 -6.79
C ALA A 63 -6.56 -3.43 -7.23
N THR A 64 -7.25 -2.32 -6.94
CA THR A 64 -6.79 -0.97 -7.26
C THR A 64 -7.00 -0.03 -6.07
N LEU A 65 -6.11 0.95 -5.92
CA LEU A 65 -6.21 2.01 -4.93
C LEU A 65 -6.31 3.33 -5.69
N GLY A 66 -7.42 4.04 -5.54
CA GLY A 66 -7.64 5.32 -6.23
C GLY A 66 -7.73 5.20 -7.75
N GLY A 67 -7.99 3.98 -8.26
CA GLY A 67 -7.95 3.68 -9.70
C GLY A 67 -6.55 3.35 -10.23
N ALA A 68 -5.51 3.39 -9.39
CA ALA A 68 -4.16 2.96 -9.72
C ALA A 68 -3.93 1.49 -9.33
N ALA A 69 -3.18 0.78 -10.16
CA ALA A 69 -2.68 -0.54 -9.82
C ALA A 69 -1.60 -0.42 -8.74
N TYR A 70 -1.54 -1.39 -7.84
CA TYR A 70 -0.50 -1.48 -6.83
C TYR A 70 -0.04 -2.94 -6.74
N GLU A 71 1.18 -3.11 -6.24
CA GLU A 71 1.84 -4.38 -6.06
C GLU A 71 2.14 -4.54 -4.57
N ILE A 72 1.98 -5.76 -4.08
CA ILE A 72 2.44 -6.16 -2.76
C ILE A 72 3.54 -7.20 -3.01
N LEU A 73 4.69 -7.01 -2.38
CA LEU A 73 5.80 -7.95 -2.41
C LEU A 73 6.01 -8.49 -1.00
N LEU A 74 6.21 -9.80 -0.90
CA LEU A 74 6.69 -10.44 0.33
C LEU A 74 8.09 -10.97 0.06
N GLU A 75 9.06 -10.46 0.82
CA GLU A 75 10.45 -10.91 0.77
C GLU A 75 10.80 -11.55 2.11
N GLU A 76 11.01 -12.87 2.09
CA GLU A 76 11.39 -13.63 3.28
C GLU A 76 12.91 -13.53 3.50
N GLN A 77 13.32 -12.97 4.63
CA GLN A 77 14.69 -12.93 5.10
C GLN A 77 14.85 -13.89 6.31
N PRO A 78 16.08 -14.35 6.62
CA PRO A 78 16.29 -15.30 7.72
C PRO A 78 15.75 -14.82 9.08
N ASP A 79 15.79 -13.50 9.33
CA ASP A 79 15.42 -12.92 10.61
C ASP A 79 14.03 -12.25 10.60
N PHE A 80 13.52 -11.88 9.42
CA PHE A 80 12.25 -11.16 9.26
C PHE A 80 11.66 -11.37 7.86
N THR A 81 10.36 -11.19 7.73
CA THR A 81 9.69 -11.07 6.42
C THR A 81 9.41 -9.60 6.16
N GLU A 82 9.73 -9.12 4.97
CA GLU A 82 9.48 -7.76 4.53
C GLU A 82 8.27 -7.74 3.62
N ILE A 83 7.25 -6.95 3.98
CA ILE A 83 6.05 -6.77 3.18
C ILE A 83 6.09 -5.37 2.60
N VAL A 84 6.29 -5.24 1.30
CA VAL A 84 6.37 -3.95 0.60
C VAL A 84 5.10 -3.74 -0.21
N VAL A 85 4.38 -2.65 0.05
CA VAL A 85 3.22 -2.22 -0.73
C VAL A 85 3.61 -1.00 -1.55
N ARG A 86 3.54 -1.07 -2.88
CA ARG A 86 3.91 0.05 -3.77
C ARG A 86 2.95 0.23 -4.93
N PHE A 87 2.76 1.47 -5.39
CA PHE A 87 2.00 1.70 -6.62
C PHE A 87 2.77 1.28 -7.88
N VAL A 88 2.04 0.75 -8.86
CA VAL A 88 2.55 0.42 -10.20
C VAL A 88 2.08 1.49 -11.18
N ASN A 89 3.01 2.05 -11.97
CA ASN A 89 2.73 3.03 -13.02
C ASN A 89 2.05 4.34 -12.56
N HIS A 90 2.31 4.80 -11.33
CA HIS A 90 1.86 6.11 -10.88
C HIS A 90 2.93 7.20 -11.09
N SER A 91 2.50 8.46 -11.26
CA SER A 91 3.42 9.61 -11.37
C SER A 91 4.23 9.84 -10.09
N VAL A 92 3.78 9.24 -8.98
CA VAL A 92 4.40 9.29 -7.66
C VAL A 92 4.76 7.88 -7.25
N GLN A 93 6.06 7.61 -7.08
CA GLN A 93 6.50 6.37 -6.44
C GLN A 93 6.24 6.50 -4.94
N PHE A 94 5.17 5.90 -4.47
CA PHE A 94 4.90 5.74 -3.05
C PHE A 94 4.96 4.26 -2.70
N GLU A 95 5.81 3.94 -1.73
CA GLU A 95 6.00 2.62 -1.18
C GLU A 95 5.89 2.65 0.34
N LYS A 96 5.36 1.57 0.90
CA LYS A 96 5.31 1.37 2.34
C LYS A 96 5.76 -0.03 2.68
N THR A 97 6.79 -0.09 3.50
CA THR A 97 7.40 -1.33 3.98
C THR A 97 6.90 -1.64 5.40
N ILE A 98 6.53 -2.90 5.61
CA ILE A 98 6.18 -3.46 6.91
C ILE A 98 7.16 -4.60 7.20
N LEU A 99 7.91 -4.47 8.28
CA LEU A 99 8.79 -5.51 8.78
C LEU A 99 8.02 -6.39 9.74
N VAL A 100 8.00 -7.70 9.50
CA VAL A 100 7.31 -8.68 10.34
C VAL A 100 8.26 -9.81 10.71
N PRO A 101 8.10 -10.49 11.86
CA PRO A 101 8.98 -11.60 12.25
C PRO A 101 8.94 -12.76 11.24
N SER A 102 10.06 -13.48 11.07
CA SER A 102 10.18 -14.60 10.12
C SER A 102 9.25 -15.80 10.40
N ALA A 103 8.54 -15.79 11.53
CA ALA A 103 7.47 -16.76 11.83
C ALA A 103 6.22 -16.60 10.95
N VAL A 104 6.14 -15.56 10.10
CA VAL A 104 5.00 -15.29 9.24
C VAL A 104 5.44 -15.30 7.77
N SER A 105 4.84 -16.21 7.01
CA SER A 105 4.98 -16.35 5.56
C SER A 105 3.64 -16.01 4.90
N GLY A 106 3.66 -15.65 3.62
CA GLY A 106 2.43 -15.41 2.89
C GLY A 106 2.59 -15.56 1.38
N ASP A 107 1.47 -15.80 0.72
CA ASP A 107 1.36 -15.84 -0.73
C ASP A 107 0.32 -14.82 -1.19
N ILE A 108 0.59 -14.17 -2.32
CA ILE A 108 -0.31 -13.20 -2.93
C ILE A 108 -0.75 -13.72 -4.28
N SER A 109 -2.06 -13.90 -4.41
CA SER A 109 -2.70 -14.19 -5.68
C SER A 109 -3.51 -12.98 -6.12
N LEU A 110 -3.03 -12.28 -7.15
CA LEU A 110 -3.76 -11.20 -7.78
C LEU A 110 -4.74 -11.80 -8.79
N ASP A 111 -6.04 -11.64 -8.56
CA ASP A 111 -7.06 -11.90 -9.57
C ASP A 111 -7.53 -10.56 -10.17
N PRO A 112 -6.91 -10.09 -11.27
CA PRO A 112 -7.31 -8.86 -11.93
C PRO A 112 -8.72 -8.93 -12.54
N SER A 113 -9.30 -10.13 -12.69
CA SER A 113 -10.65 -10.33 -13.24
C SER A 113 -11.73 -10.16 -12.18
N ALA A 114 -11.43 -10.49 -10.92
CA ALA A 114 -12.33 -10.34 -9.78
C ALA A 114 -12.30 -8.92 -9.17
N GLY A 115 -11.31 -8.09 -9.54
CA GLY A 115 -11.13 -6.76 -8.96
C GLY A 115 -10.63 -6.79 -7.51
N THR A 116 -10.10 -7.93 -7.05
CA THR A 116 -9.58 -8.13 -5.70
C THR A 116 -8.23 -8.86 -5.72
N ALA A 117 -7.30 -8.43 -4.88
CA ALA A 117 -6.09 -9.17 -4.55
C ALA A 117 -6.37 -10.10 -3.37
N THR A 118 -6.07 -11.39 -3.52
CA THR A 118 -6.24 -12.39 -2.47
C THR A 118 -4.90 -12.63 -1.79
N ILE A 119 -4.85 -12.42 -0.47
CA ILE A 119 -3.63 -12.58 0.31
C ILE A 119 -3.85 -13.69 1.32
N SER A 120 -2.94 -14.67 1.30
CA SER A 120 -2.91 -15.76 2.26
C SER A 120 -1.73 -15.54 3.20
N ILE A 121 -2.00 -15.32 4.48
CA ILE A 121 -0.98 -15.27 5.53
C ILE A 121 -0.98 -16.61 6.27
N LYS A 122 0.21 -17.16 6.51
CA LYS A 122 0.45 -18.38 7.27
C LYS A 122 1.48 -18.11 8.37
N LYS A 123 1.18 -18.52 9.59
CA LYS A 123 2.17 -18.64 10.64
C LYS A 123 2.93 -19.95 10.47
N GLU A 124 4.21 -19.86 10.12
CA GLU A 124 5.13 -20.99 10.18
C GLU A 124 5.23 -21.41 11.64
N GLY A 125 4.84 -22.64 11.94
CA GLY A 125 4.96 -23.17 13.30
C GLY A 125 6.42 -23.13 13.71
N GLY A 126 6.70 -22.47 14.84
CA GLY A 126 8.06 -22.36 15.33
C GLY A 126 8.69 -23.75 15.34
N ALA A 127 9.88 -23.89 14.74
CA ALA A 127 10.64 -25.11 14.89
C ALA A 127 10.79 -25.35 16.40
N VAL A 128 10.05 -26.33 16.92
CA VAL A 128 10.28 -26.87 18.24
C VAL A 128 11.64 -27.53 18.13
N THR A 129 12.70 -26.79 18.43
CA THR A 129 13.97 -27.37 18.83
C THR A 129 13.69 -28.14 20.12
N LEU A 130 13.38 -29.42 19.96
CA LEU A 130 13.51 -30.41 21.01
C LEU A 130 14.98 -30.39 21.45
N SER A 131 15.29 -29.68 22.54
CA SER A 131 16.52 -29.83 23.30
C SER A 131 16.27 -30.67 24.55
#